data_AF-A0A9E5GVT0-F1
#
_entry.id   AF-A0A9E5GVT0-F1
#
_cell.length_a   1.000
_cell.length_b   1.000
_cell.length_c   1.000
_cell.angle_alpha   90.00
_cell.angle_beta   90.00
_cell.angle_gamma   90.00
#
_symmetry.space_group_name_H-M   'P 1'
#
loop_
_entity.id
_entity.type
_entity.pdbx_description
1 polymer ?
#
loop_
_entity_poly.entity_id
_entity_poly.type
_entity_poly.pdbx_seq_one_letter_code
_entity_poly.pdbx_strand_id
1 'polypeptide(L)'
;MIKDKKKHKYNPANERVKYKYRQHLRGIDHKDEKTIIASLKNIRDYELFMDFAGFEKFNSHIASKYVQSLLNSDVSSSYITDTLRALKDFLRWLERQRGYRSKINYNDIDFLNVSRNHRNAAKAKEYQKSYSFDQILKTVRKMPSKTDKERRDKAMVSLQAICTLRISELRTVKLKNLIEQDGRYFIYVCPKNMNVKFGKTRHVVFIPLPDDIITNVIDWRDYLRSIGFSESDPLFPKVDNRFGTKNLLEQKIKKEIIKSDTTIRNVFKKAFIEAGFEYIRPHSFRSTLARYAQTQSPAFLNAVRQNLGHESIDTTLSSYGHLSVDDQIEIISSVKLHNIEQEKPYN
;
A
#
# COMPACT_ATOMS: atom_id res chain seq x y z
N MET A 1 -3.55 -29.75 -2.23
CA MET A 1 -4.15 -31.02 -1.75
C MET A 1 -4.23 -31.14 -0.22
N ILE A 2 -3.18 -30.87 0.58
CA ILE A 2 -3.26 -30.98 2.07
C ILE A 2 -4.13 -29.87 2.70
N LYS A 3 -4.10 -28.63 2.18
CA LYS A 3 -4.93 -27.51 2.67
C LYS A 3 -6.44 -27.75 2.51
N ASP A 4 -6.87 -28.42 1.44
CA ASP A 4 -8.30 -28.70 1.19
C ASP A 4 -8.86 -29.79 2.12
N LYS A 5 -8.07 -30.84 2.41
CA LYS A 5 -8.50 -31.92 3.33
C LYS A 5 -8.65 -31.46 4.79
N LYS A 6 -7.96 -30.39 5.22
CA LYS A 6 -7.98 -29.89 6.60
C LYS A 6 -8.84 -28.62 6.80
N LYS A 7 -9.64 -28.23 5.80
CA LYS A 7 -10.44 -26.99 5.82
C LYS A 7 -11.42 -26.93 7.00
N HIS A 8 -11.97 -28.07 7.40
CA HIS A 8 -12.94 -28.19 8.50
C HIS A 8 -12.33 -28.71 9.80
N LYS A 9 -11.04 -29.04 9.84
CA LYS A 9 -10.39 -29.50 11.06
C LYS A 9 -10.16 -28.30 11.98
N TYR A 10 -10.42 -28.47 13.28
CA TYR A 10 -10.15 -27.49 14.33
C TYR A 10 -10.01 -28.19 15.68
N ASN A 11 -9.40 -27.50 16.65
CA ASN A 11 -9.38 -27.92 18.05
C ASN A 11 -10.28 -26.97 18.86
N PRO A 12 -11.36 -27.47 19.51
CA PRO A 12 -12.28 -26.61 20.24
C PRO A 12 -11.62 -25.77 21.35
N ALA A 13 -10.57 -26.29 22.01
CA ALA A 13 -9.84 -25.55 23.03
C ALA A 13 -9.04 -24.40 22.40
N ASN A 14 -8.36 -24.66 21.28
CA ASN A 14 -7.62 -23.62 20.55
C ASN A 14 -8.55 -22.51 20.04
N GLU A 15 -9.72 -22.86 19.50
CA GLU A 15 -10.69 -21.85 19.03
C GLU A 15 -11.19 -20.95 20.17
N ARG A 16 -11.47 -21.52 21.35
CA ARG A 16 -11.84 -20.73 22.54
C ARG A 16 -10.75 -19.75 22.94
N VAL A 17 -9.48 -20.17 22.89
CA VAL A 17 -8.33 -19.33 23.22
C VAL A 17 -8.13 -18.24 22.17
N LYS A 18 -8.19 -18.57 20.88
CA LYS A 18 -8.11 -17.58 19.79
C LYS A 18 -9.24 -16.56 19.85
N TYR A 19 -10.44 -16.97 20.26
CA TYR A 19 -11.56 -16.05 20.49
C TYR A 19 -11.26 -15.05 21.63
N LYS A 20 -10.71 -15.51 22.76
CA LYS A 20 -10.25 -14.62 23.84
C LYS A 20 -9.11 -13.70 23.38
N TYR A 21 -8.17 -14.21 22.59
CA TYR A 21 -7.11 -13.38 22.01
C TYR A 21 -7.66 -12.31 21.06
N ARG A 22 -8.67 -12.66 20.25
CA ARG A 22 -9.39 -11.70 19.40
C ARG A 22 -10.00 -10.56 20.23
N GLN A 23 -10.61 -10.89 21.37
CA GLN A 23 -11.15 -9.88 22.29
C GLN A 23 -10.03 -9.01 22.88
N HIS A 24 -8.90 -9.59 23.27
CA HIS A 24 -7.72 -8.86 23.75
C HIS A 24 -7.18 -7.88 22.69
N LEU A 25 -6.97 -8.35 21.45
CA LEU A 25 -6.48 -7.50 20.36
C LEU A 25 -7.42 -6.33 20.04
N ARG A 26 -8.74 -6.53 20.18
CA ARG A 26 -9.75 -5.49 19.95
C ARG A 26 -9.85 -4.52 21.12
N GLY A 27 -9.90 -5.04 22.34
CA GLY A 27 -10.22 -4.25 23.55
C GLY A 27 -9.02 -3.57 24.18
N ILE A 28 -7.82 -4.18 24.10
CA ILE A 28 -6.60 -3.68 24.75
C ILE A 28 -5.65 -3.10 23.72
N ASP A 29 -5.34 -3.84 22.64
CA ASP A 29 -4.42 -3.35 21.62
C ASP A 29 -5.08 -2.39 20.61
N HIS A 30 -6.41 -2.24 20.66
CA HIS A 30 -7.22 -1.41 19.75
C HIS A 30 -6.90 -1.62 18.26
N LYS A 31 -6.55 -2.86 17.88
CA LYS A 31 -6.22 -3.22 16.50
C LYS A 31 -7.48 -3.22 15.63
N ASP A 32 -7.32 -2.79 14.38
CA ASP A 32 -8.40 -2.89 13.39
C ASP A 32 -8.71 -4.35 13.04
N GLU A 33 -9.95 -4.59 12.61
CA GLU A 33 -10.45 -5.95 12.32
C GLU A 33 -9.59 -6.69 11.27
N LYS A 34 -9.05 -5.98 10.28
CA LYS A 34 -8.21 -6.59 9.24
C LYS A 34 -6.90 -7.10 9.86
N THR A 35 -6.30 -6.35 10.77
CA THR A 35 -5.04 -6.70 11.43
C THR A 35 -5.26 -7.89 12.36
N ILE A 36 -6.39 -7.91 13.07
CA ILE A 36 -6.81 -9.06 13.88
C ILE A 36 -6.97 -10.31 13.02
N ILE A 37 -7.71 -10.23 11.90
CA ILE A 37 -7.89 -11.36 10.98
C ILE A 37 -6.56 -11.85 10.43
N ALA A 38 -5.64 -10.95 10.04
CA ALA A 38 -4.32 -11.32 9.56
C ALA A 38 -3.51 -12.08 10.62
N SER A 39 -3.50 -11.60 11.86
CA SER A 39 -2.84 -12.28 12.98
C SER A 39 -3.42 -13.68 13.22
N LEU A 40 -4.75 -13.82 13.19
CA LEU A 40 -5.42 -15.12 13.40
C LEU A 40 -5.14 -16.11 12.26
N LYS A 41 -5.00 -15.63 11.02
CA LYS A 41 -4.58 -16.47 9.87
C LYS A 41 -3.18 -17.03 10.09
N ASN A 42 -2.22 -16.21 10.51
CA ASN A 42 -0.86 -16.65 10.79
C ASN A 42 -0.83 -17.68 11.95
N ILE A 43 -1.63 -17.49 12.99
CA ILE A 43 -1.76 -18.48 14.09
C ILE A 43 -2.37 -19.79 13.57
N ARG A 44 -3.36 -19.70 12.67
CA ARG A 44 -3.99 -20.86 12.05
C ARG A 44 -3.01 -21.68 11.20
N ASP A 45 -2.05 -21.03 10.55
CA ASP A 45 -0.97 -21.71 9.81
C ASP A 45 -0.09 -22.56 10.73
N TYR A 46 0.20 -22.08 11.95
CA TYR A 46 0.88 -22.88 12.98
C TYR A 46 0.03 -24.08 13.45
N GLU A 47 -1.28 -23.91 13.61
CA GLU A 47 -2.16 -25.04 13.95
C GLU A 47 -2.18 -26.12 12.85
N LEU A 48 -2.11 -25.72 11.57
CA LEU A 48 -2.00 -26.68 10.47
C LEU A 48 -0.70 -27.49 10.55
N PHE A 49 0.41 -26.84 10.92
CA PHE A 49 1.70 -27.48 11.14
C PHE A 49 1.64 -28.47 12.31
N MET A 50 1.01 -28.09 13.43
CA MET A 50 0.83 -28.93 14.62
C MET A 50 -0.27 -29.98 14.49
N ASP A 51 -0.89 -30.10 13.32
CA ASP A 51 -2.08 -30.91 13.09
C ASP A 51 -3.20 -30.71 14.14
N PHE A 52 -3.34 -29.46 14.60
CA PHE A 52 -4.31 -28.99 15.60
C PHE A 52 -4.12 -29.59 17.01
N ALA A 53 -2.90 -30.02 17.34
CA ALA A 53 -2.53 -30.20 18.73
C ALA A 53 -2.77 -28.91 19.54
N GLY A 54 -3.03 -29.07 20.83
CA GLY A 54 -3.25 -27.95 21.73
C GLY A 54 -2.02 -27.06 21.85
N PHE A 55 -2.22 -25.75 22.00
CA PHE A 55 -1.12 -24.78 22.12
C PHE A 55 -0.21 -25.05 23.34
N GLU A 56 -0.71 -25.75 24.36
CA GLU A 56 0.08 -26.16 25.53
C GLU A 56 1.19 -27.16 25.22
N LYS A 57 1.23 -27.72 24.01
CA LYS A 57 2.32 -28.59 23.56
C LYS A 57 3.54 -27.80 23.08
N PHE A 58 3.44 -26.47 22.94
CA PHE A 58 4.54 -25.64 22.45
C PHE A 58 5.79 -25.74 23.34
N ASN A 59 6.96 -25.84 22.70
CA ASN A 59 8.28 -25.80 23.33
C ASN A 59 9.35 -25.37 22.29
N SER A 60 10.59 -25.19 22.72
CA SER A 60 11.71 -24.77 21.87
C SER A 60 12.01 -25.70 20.69
N HIS A 61 11.81 -27.01 20.85
CA HIS A 61 11.97 -27.99 19.75
C HIS A 61 10.92 -27.80 18.66
N ILE A 62 9.65 -27.64 19.05
CA ILE A 62 8.56 -27.36 18.11
C ILE A 62 8.75 -25.99 17.44
N ALA A 63 9.16 -24.98 18.19
CA ALA A 63 9.47 -23.66 17.66
C ALA A 63 10.53 -23.75 16.55
N SER A 64 11.64 -24.44 16.81
CA SER A 64 12.73 -24.63 15.86
C SER A 64 12.27 -25.39 14.61
N LYS A 65 11.50 -26.47 14.77
CA LYS A 65 10.92 -27.22 13.65
C LYS A 65 9.96 -26.37 12.82
N TYR A 66 9.14 -25.54 13.46
CA TYR A 66 8.20 -24.67 12.76
C TYR A 66 8.94 -23.61 11.94
N VAL A 67 9.95 -22.95 12.53
CA VAL A 67 10.80 -21.98 11.80
C VAL A 67 11.44 -22.63 10.58
N GLN A 68 12.04 -23.82 10.73
CA GLN A 68 12.64 -24.54 9.60
C GLN A 68 11.61 -24.92 8.53
N SER A 69 10.40 -25.32 8.94
CA SER A 69 9.33 -25.62 7.97
C SER A 69 8.93 -24.40 7.14
N LEU A 70 8.91 -23.20 7.75
CA LEU A 70 8.62 -21.96 7.04
C LEU A 70 9.76 -21.56 6.10
N LEU A 71 11.02 -21.74 6.52
CA LEU A 71 12.20 -21.46 5.69
C LEU A 71 12.31 -22.38 4.48
N ASN A 72 11.88 -23.64 4.61
CA ASN A 72 11.86 -24.62 3.53
C ASN A 72 10.61 -24.52 2.63
N SER A 73 9.67 -23.62 2.95
CA SER A 73 8.47 -23.39 2.17
C SER A 73 8.68 -22.29 1.13
N ASP A 74 7.99 -22.38 -0.01
CA ASP A 74 7.96 -21.35 -1.04
C ASP A 74 7.08 -20.16 -0.61
N VAL A 75 7.52 -19.42 0.40
CA VAL A 75 6.84 -18.22 0.91
C VAL A 75 7.83 -17.07 1.07
N SER A 76 7.35 -15.84 0.89
CA SER A 76 8.20 -14.65 1.02
C SER A 76 8.76 -14.51 2.43
N SER A 77 9.99 -13.98 2.54
CA SER A 77 10.63 -13.71 3.84
C SER A 77 9.84 -12.74 4.73
N SER A 78 9.09 -11.82 4.10
CA SER A 78 8.11 -10.94 4.76
C SER A 78 7.02 -11.75 5.47
N TYR A 79 6.40 -12.69 4.77
CA TYR A 79 5.37 -13.57 5.32
C TYR A 79 5.90 -14.45 6.46
N ILE A 80 7.12 -14.98 6.34
CA ILE A 80 7.77 -15.72 7.44
C ILE A 80 7.88 -14.83 8.68
N THR A 81 8.40 -13.62 8.50
CA THR A 81 8.61 -12.66 9.60
C THR A 81 7.29 -12.28 10.27
N ASP A 82 6.24 -11.98 9.49
CA ASP A 82 4.92 -11.63 10.02
C ASP A 82 4.22 -12.82 10.69
N THR A 83 4.44 -14.04 10.18
CA THR A 83 3.91 -15.26 10.77
C THR A 83 4.52 -15.53 12.13
N LEU A 84 5.86 -15.48 12.22
CA LEU A 84 6.59 -15.68 13.46
C LEU A 84 6.26 -14.59 14.48
N ARG A 85 6.16 -13.32 14.07
CA ARG A 85 5.76 -12.22 14.96
C ARG A 85 4.36 -12.44 15.53
N ALA A 86 3.38 -12.73 14.67
CA ALA A 86 2.00 -12.96 15.11
C ALA A 86 1.89 -14.14 16.09
N LEU A 87 2.61 -15.23 15.83
CA LEU A 87 2.65 -16.39 16.71
C LEU A 87 3.32 -16.07 18.05
N LYS A 88 4.45 -15.33 18.04
CA LYS A 88 5.13 -14.87 19.25
C LYS A 88 4.25 -14.00 20.13
N ASP A 89 3.61 -13.00 19.55
CA ASP A 89 2.73 -12.08 20.27
C ASP A 89 1.58 -12.87 20.93
N PHE A 90 1.00 -13.82 20.18
CA PHE A 90 -0.04 -14.70 20.70
C PHE A 90 0.44 -15.60 21.83
N LEU A 91 1.58 -16.28 21.69
CA LEU A 91 2.10 -17.18 22.71
C LEU A 91 2.54 -16.42 23.97
N ARG A 92 3.10 -15.22 23.83
CA ARG A 92 3.45 -14.34 24.96
C ARG A 92 2.21 -13.89 25.72
N TRP A 93 1.12 -13.58 25.01
CA TRP A 93 -0.16 -13.34 25.65
C TRP A 93 -0.72 -14.60 26.31
N LEU A 94 -0.61 -15.75 25.63
CA LEU A 94 -1.21 -17.03 26.06
C LEU A 94 -0.55 -17.58 27.32
N GLU A 95 0.78 -17.51 27.41
CA GLU A 95 1.55 -17.93 28.58
C GLU A 95 1.01 -17.29 29.86
N ARG A 96 0.59 -16.03 29.81
CA ARG A 96 0.05 -15.30 30.97
C ARG A 96 -1.35 -15.72 31.39
N GLN A 97 -2.06 -16.48 30.56
CA GLN A 97 -3.45 -16.90 30.81
C GLN A 97 -3.53 -18.08 31.78
N ARG A 98 -4.62 -18.14 32.54
CA ARG A 98 -4.91 -19.27 33.44
C ARG A 98 -4.96 -20.57 32.63
N GLY A 99 -4.22 -21.58 33.10
CA GLY A 99 -4.12 -22.89 32.45
C GLY A 99 -2.95 -23.05 31.47
N TYR A 100 -2.21 -21.97 31.16
CA TYR A 100 -1.07 -21.97 30.25
C TYR A 100 0.27 -21.54 30.89
N ARG A 101 0.24 -20.79 32.00
CA ARG A 101 1.45 -20.34 32.74
C ARG A 101 2.45 -21.45 33.05
N SER A 102 1.96 -22.62 33.45
CA SER A 102 2.83 -23.78 33.75
C SER A 102 3.16 -24.64 32.53
N LYS A 103 2.59 -24.35 31.36
CA LYS A 103 2.66 -25.20 30.16
C LYS A 103 3.46 -24.59 29.02
N ILE A 104 3.60 -23.27 29.00
CA ILE A 104 4.37 -22.55 27.97
C ILE A 104 5.46 -21.76 28.68
N ASN A 105 6.72 -22.04 28.36
CA ASN A 105 7.84 -21.26 28.89
C ASN A 105 8.08 -20.04 27.99
N TYR A 106 8.22 -18.86 28.59
CA TYR A 106 8.53 -17.63 27.86
C TYR A 106 9.80 -17.76 27.00
N ASN A 107 10.86 -18.39 27.54
CA ASN A 107 12.14 -18.54 26.86
C ASN A 107 12.04 -19.43 25.61
N ASP A 108 11.12 -20.39 25.59
CA ASP A 108 10.87 -21.23 24.41
C ASP A 108 10.28 -20.41 23.25
N ILE A 109 9.55 -19.34 23.54
CA ILE A 109 8.94 -18.47 22.51
C ILE A 109 10.02 -17.73 21.72
N ASP A 110 11.16 -17.43 22.34
CA ASP A 110 12.26 -16.73 21.68
C ASP A 110 12.98 -17.57 20.61
N PHE A 111 12.74 -18.89 20.58
CA PHE A 111 13.18 -19.76 19.48
C PHE A 111 12.39 -19.53 18.18
N LEU A 112 11.25 -18.83 18.21
CA LEU A 112 10.52 -18.40 17.00
C LEU A 112 11.22 -17.22 16.31
N ASN A 113 12.49 -17.38 15.98
CA ASN A 113 13.34 -16.36 15.35
C ASN A 113 14.03 -16.91 14.11
N VAL A 114 14.27 -16.03 13.16
CA VAL A 114 15.16 -16.26 12.01
C VAL A 114 16.50 -15.57 12.23
N SER A 115 17.54 -16.03 11.53
CA SER A 115 18.88 -15.45 11.62
C SER A 115 18.88 -13.96 11.28
N ARG A 116 19.86 -13.20 11.81
CA ARG A 116 20.01 -11.78 11.48
C ARG A 116 20.18 -11.57 9.97
N ASN A 117 20.93 -12.46 9.31
CA ASN A 117 21.14 -12.42 7.86
C ASN A 117 19.83 -12.64 7.11
N HIS A 118 18.99 -13.60 7.52
CA HIS A 118 17.67 -13.79 6.93
C HIS A 118 16.77 -12.57 7.15
N ARG A 119 16.79 -11.95 8.34
CA ARG A 119 16.05 -10.69 8.59
C ARG A 119 16.54 -9.54 7.72
N ASN A 120 17.84 -9.44 7.49
CA ASN A 120 18.41 -8.41 6.63
C ASN A 120 18.06 -8.66 5.16
N ALA A 121 18.18 -9.90 4.68
CA ALA A 121 17.75 -10.30 3.35
C ALA A 121 16.25 -10.03 3.13
N ALA A 122 15.40 -10.34 4.12
CA ALA A 122 13.97 -10.05 4.08
C ALA A 122 13.64 -8.55 3.97
N LYS A 123 14.53 -7.68 4.48
CA LYS A 123 14.42 -6.22 4.45
C LYS A 123 15.13 -5.60 3.26
N ALA A 124 16.00 -6.35 2.59
CA ALA A 124 16.73 -5.88 1.42
C ALA A 124 15.72 -5.47 0.35
N LYS A 125 15.91 -4.29 -0.21
CA LYS A 125 15.00 -3.77 -1.23
C LYS A 125 15.53 -4.17 -2.59
N GLU A 126 14.74 -4.96 -3.30
CA GLU A 126 14.97 -5.16 -4.74
C GLU A 126 14.70 -3.87 -5.50
N TYR A 127 15.38 -3.71 -6.65
CA TYR A 127 15.11 -2.60 -7.56
C TYR A 127 13.64 -2.62 -7.98
N GLN A 128 12.90 -1.57 -7.62
CA GLN A 128 11.50 -1.43 -8.01
C GLN A 128 11.40 -0.64 -9.31
N LYS A 129 10.88 -1.28 -10.36
CA LYS A 129 10.47 -0.59 -11.58
C LYS A 129 9.42 0.48 -11.24
N SER A 130 9.56 1.65 -11.84
CA SER A 130 8.57 2.72 -11.79
C SER A 130 8.39 3.31 -13.17
N TYR A 131 7.25 3.95 -13.41
CA TYR A 131 7.04 4.70 -14.64
C TYR A 131 7.87 5.98 -14.64
N SER A 132 8.29 6.44 -15.82
CA SER A 132 8.73 7.83 -15.99
C SER A 132 7.50 8.76 -16.09
N PHE A 133 7.69 10.06 -15.84
CA PHE A 133 6.62 11.03 -16.08
C PHE A 133 6.18 11.03 -17.55
N ASP A 134 7.11 10.92 -18.50
CA ASP A 134 6.79 10.82 -19.93
C ASP A 134 5.87 9.61 -20.24
N GLN A 135 6.16 8.43 -19.69
CA GLN A 135 5.30 7.25 -19.84
C GLN A 135 3.89 7.50 -19.26
N ILE A 136 3.79 8.15 -18.11
CA ILE A 136 2.51 8.50 -17.48
C ILE A 136 1.72 9.46 -18.39
N LEU A 137 2.35 10.54 -18.86
CA LEU A 137 1.73 11.55 -19.72
C LEU A 137 1.25 10.94 -21.05
N LYS A 138 2.09 10.16 -21.73
CA LYS A 138 1.73 9.45 -22.96
C LYS A 138 0.56 8.50 -22.74
N THR A 139 0.55 7.78 -21.62
CA THR A 139 -0.53 6.86 -21.26
C THR A 139 -1.85 7.62 -21.10
N VAL A 140 -1.89 8.66 -20.26
CA VAL A 140 -3.11 9.44 -20.01
C VAL A 140 -3.63 10.07 -21.30
N ARG A 141 -2.75 10.64 -22.13
CA ARG A 141 -3.14 11.27 -23.40
C ARG A 141 -3.79 10.29 -24.38
N LYS A 142 -3.31 9.03 -24.41
CA LYS A 142 -3.87 7.97 -25.26
C LYS A 142 -5.19 7.39 -24.74
N MET A 143 -5.52 7.58 -23.45
CA MET A 143 -6.76 7.05 -22.90
C MET A 143 -7.98 7.66 -23.61
N PRO A 144 -8.98 6.83 -23.99
CA PRO A 144 -10.20 7.32 -24.60
C PRO A 144 -11.01 8.15 -23.60
N SER A 145 -11.95 8.94 -24.13
CA SER A 145 -12.80 9.85 -23.34
C SER A 145 -14.18 10.06 -23.97
N LYS A 146 -14.68 9.09 -24.74
CA LYS A 146 -15.96 9.21 -25.46
C LYS A 146 -17.16 8.87 -24.58
N THR A 147 -17.00 7.92 -23.67
CA THR A 147 -18.07 7.49 -22.75
C THR A 147 -17.82 7.97 -21.32
N ASP A 148 -18.85 8.01 -20.48
CA ASP A 148 -18.71 8.40 -19.06
C ASP A 148 -17.72 7.51 -18.32
N LYS A 149 -17.73 6.20 -18.59
CA LYS A 149 -16.75 5.28 -18.05
C LYS A 149 -15.32 5.66 -18.46
N GLU A 150 -15.11 6.02 -19.71
CA GLU A 150 -13.78 6.39 -20.23
C GLU A 150 -13.31 7.73 -19.65
N ARG A 151 -14.18 8.74 -19.62
CA ARG A 151 -13.90 10.04 -18.99
C ARG A 151 -13.54 9.87 -17.51
N ARG A 152 -14.32 9.08 -16.76
CA ARG A 152 -14.02 8.73 -15.36
C ARG A 152 -12.66 8.05 -15.22
N ASP A 153 -12.39 7.04 -16.03
CA ASP A 153 -11.16 6.25 -15.95
C ASP A 153 -9.94 7.12 -16.27
N LYS A 154 -10.04 8.00 -17.29
CA LYS A 154 -9.01 8.98 -17.64
C LYS A 154 -8.78 10.00 -16.53
N ALA A 155 -9.84 10.55 -15.95
CA ALA A 155 -9.77 11.44 -14.79
C ALA A 155 -9.13 10.76 -13.57
N MET A 156 -9.42 9.48 -13.34
CA MET A 156 -8.87 8.69 -12.23
C MET A 156 -7.36 8.48 -12.35
N VAL A 157 -6.87 8.11 -13.54
CA VAL A 157 -5.43 7.96 -13.79
C VAL A 157 -4.74 9.33 -13.75
N SER A 158 -5.39 10.38 -14.25
CA SER A 158 -4.90 11.76 -14.17
C SER A 158 -4.76 12.25 -12.73
N LEU A 159 -5.76 12.02 -11.87
CA LEU A 159 -5.67 12.37 -10.45
C LEU A 159 -4.54 11.60 -9.76
N GLN A 160 -4.33 10.34 -10.11
CA GLN A 160 -3.21 9.57 -9.58
C GLN A 160 -1.86 10.13 -10.02
N ALA A 161 -1.75 10.64 -11.26
CA ALA A 161 -0.55 11.30 -11.78
C ALA A 161 -0.22 12.58 -11.00
N ILE A 162 -1.22 13.43 -10.72
CA ILE A 162 -1.01 14.74 -10.08
C ILE A 162 -1.00 14.69 -8.54
N CYS A 163 -1.57 13.66 -7.90
CA CYS A 163 -1.65 13.57 -6.44
C CYS A 163 -0.91 12.37 -5.83
N THR A 164 -0.67 11.30 -6.59
CA THR A 164 -0.02 10.06 -6.11
C THR A 164 -0.66 9.45 -4.85
N LEU A 165 -2.00 9.50 -4.78
CA LEU A 165 -2.78 8.99 -3.66
C LEU A 165 -2.54 7.48 -3.43
N ARG A 166 -2.80 7.00 -2.21
CA ARG A 166 -2.92 5.55 -2.01
C ARG A 166 -4.17 5.06 -2.74
N ILE A 167 -4.14 3.82 -3.23
CA ILE A 167 -5.25 3.24 -4.00
C ILE A 167 -6.60 3.31 -3.24
N SER A 168 -6.58 3.14 -1.91
CA SER A 168 -7.79 3.25 -1.07
C SER A 168 -8.30 4.69 -0.96
N GLU A 169 -7.39 5.66 -0.91
CA GLU A 169 -7.70 7.09 -0.92
C GLU A 169 -8.30 7.44 -2.29
N LEU A 170 -7.64 7.08 -3.40
CA LEU A 170 -8.16 7.27 -4.76
C LEU A 170 -9.56 6.64 -4.96
N ARG A 171 -9.81 5.47 -4.36
CA ARG A 171 -11.12 4.79 -4.47
C ARG A 171 -12.24 5.50 -3.71
N THR A 172 -11.91 6.17 -2.62
CA THR A 172 -12.89 6.73 -1.66
C THR A 172 -12.94 8.24 -1.68
N VAL A 173 -12.13 8.90 -2.50
CA VAL A 173 -12.13 10.35 -2.68
C VAL A 173 -13.49 10.82 -3.17
N LYS A 174 -14.00 11.87 -2.54
CA LYS A 174 -15.30 12.49 -2.81
C LYS A 174 -15.10 13.86 -3.44
N LEU A 175 -16.18 14.41 -3.99
CA LEU A 175 -16.16 15.74 -4.58
C LEU A 175 -15.64 16.81 -3.60
N LYS A 176 -16.12 16.81 -2.35
CA LYS A 176 -15.67 17.74 -1.30
C LYS A 176 -14.20 17.68 -0.93
N ASN A 177 -13.51 16.60 -1.31
CA ASN A 177 -12.08 16.47 -1.02
C ASN A 177 -11.24 17.26 -2.02
N LEU A 178 -11.75 17.53 -3.23
CA LEU A 178 -11.06 18.34 -4.23
C LEU A 178 -11.38 19.82 -4.01
N ILE A 179 -10.41 20.54 -3.47
CA ILE A 179 -10.55 21.93 -3.06
C ILE A 179 -9.66 22.80 -3.96
N GLU A 180 -10.22 23.93 -4.36
CA GLU A 180 -9.48 25.04 -4.94
C GLU A 180 -9.36 26.14 -3.90
N GLN A 181 -8.15 26.64 -3.70
CA GLN A 181 -7.90 27.80 -2.86
C GLN A 181 -6.76 28.62 -3.46
N ASP A 182 -6.97 29.92 -3.66
CA ASP A 182 -5.97 30.86 -4.19
C ASP A 182 -5.35 30.39 -5.52
N GLY A 183 -6.18 29.89 -6.43
CA GLY A 183 -5.76 29.36 -7.75
C GLY A 183 -4.98 28.04 -7.68
N ARG A 184 -4.97 27.36 -6.53
CA ARG A 184 -4.27 26.08 -6.34
C ARG A 184 -5.26 24.98 -5.98
N TYR A 185 -5.07 23.83 -6.61
CA TYR A 185 -5.85 22.62 -6.33
C TYR A 185 -5.12 21.67 -5.39
N PHE A 186 -5.87 21.07 -4.47
CA PHE A 186 -5.39 19.99 -3.63
C PHE A 186 -6.50 19.02 -3.27
N ILE A 187 -6.11 17.79 -2.93
CA ILE A 187 -6.99 16.83 -2.26
C ILE A 187 -6.79 16.96 -0.75
N TYR A 188 -7.84 17.38 -0.03
CA TYR A 188 -7.85 17.31 1.42
C TYR A 188 -8.18 15.89 1.87
N VAL A 189 -7.15 15.15 2.26
CA VAL A 189 -7.27 13.78 2.74
C VAL A 189 -7.64 13.81 4.21
N CYS A 190 -8.81 13.28 4.55
CA CYS A 190 -9.33 13.22 5.92
C CYS A 190 -9.96 11.86 6.22
N PRO A 191 -9.60 11.19 7.34
CA PRO A 191 -10.18 9.90 7.71
C PRO A 191 -11.68 9.96 8.03
N LYS A 192 -12.24 11.16 8.27
CA LYS A 192 -13.68 11.35 8.50
C LYS A 192 -14.52 11.03 7.27
N ASN A 193 -13.94 11.10 6.07
CA ASN A 193 -14.68 11.02 4.82
C ASN A 193 -14.03 10.13 3.74
N MET A 194 -12.84 9.58 4.01
CA MET A 194 -12.08 8.73 3.11
C MET A 194 -11.36 7.59 3.86
N ASN A 195 -11.02 6.50 3.15
CA ASN A 195 -10.24 5.41 3.70
C ASN A 195 -8.74 5.71 3.67
N VAL A 196 -8.24 6.24 4.79
CA VAL A 196 -6.86 6.71 4.93
C VAL A 196 -6.03 5.77 5.81
N LYS A 197 -4.86 5.37 5.31
CA LYS A 197 -3.91 4.56 6.10
C LYS A 197 -3.45 5.35 7.33
N PHE A 198 -3.49 4.72 8.50
CA PHE A 198 -3.13 5.31 9.80
C PHE A 198 -3.98 6.52 10.23
N GLY A 199 -5.11 6.79 9.57
CA GLY A 199 -5.99 7.89 9.95
C GLY A 199 -5.39 9.30 9.77
N LYS A 200 -4.38 9.46 8.92
CA LYS A 200 -3.66 10.74 8.78
C LYS A 200 -4.44 11.77 7.98
N THR A 201 -4.47 13.01 8.46
CA THR A 201 -4.92 14.17 7.68
C THR A 201 -3.75 14.78 6.92
N ARG A 202 -3.98 15.23 5.68
CA ARG A 202 -2.99 16.00 4.91
C ARG A 202 -3.59 16.70 3.70
N HIS A 203 -2.93 17.76 3.28
CA HIS A 203 -3.13 18.39 1.98
C HIS A 203 -2.27 17.65 0.96
N VAL A 204 -2.87 17.16 -0.12
CA VAL A 204 -2.15 16.61 -1.25
C VAL A 204 -2.25 17.62 -2.38
N VAL A 205 -1.26 18.51 -2.42
CA VAL A 205 -1.18 19.59 -3.42
C VAL A 205 -0.90 18.97 -4.79
N PHE A 206 -1.57 19.47 -5.83
CA PHE A 206 -1.35 19.00 -7.19
C PHE A 206 0.10 19.22 -7.61
N ILE A 207 0.71 18.18 -8.15
CA ILE A 207 1.99 18.25 -8.86
C ILE A 207 1.73 19.05 -10.15
N PRO A 208 2.62 20.01 -10.51
CA PRO A 208 2.45 20.85 -11.70
C PRO A 208 2.73 20.04 -12.98
N LEU A 209 1.82 19.13 -13.32
CA LEU A 209 1.79 18.47 -14.62
C LEU A 209 1.11 19.35 -15.66
N PRO A 210 1.30 19.09 -16.97
CA PRO A 210 0.64 19.84 -18.04
C PRO A 210 -0.88 19.95 -17.85
N ASP A 211 -1.45 21.09 -18.26
CA ASP A 211 -2.85 21.43 -18.04
C ASP A 211 -3.81 20.37 -18.59
N ASP A 212 -3.48 19.73 -19.72
CA ASP A 212 -4.30 18.67 -20.31
C ASP A 212 -4.53 17.48 -19.36
N ILE A 213 -3.63 17.26 -18.39
CA ILE A 213 -3.78 16.22 -17.36
C ILE A 213 -4.67 16.71 -16.22
N ILE A 214 -4.47 17.95 -15.78
CA ILE A 214 -5.26 18.57 -14.69
C ILE A 214 -6.72 18.71 -15.13
N THR A 215 -6.95 19.21 -16.35
CA THR A 215 -8.28 19.42 -16.93
C THR A 215 -9.11 18.15 -16.99
N ASN A 216 -8.52 16.96 -17.23
CA ASN A 216 -9.27 15.69 -17.16
C ASN A 216 -9.98 15.49 -15.81
N VAL A 217 -9.37 15.94 -14.71
CA VAL A 217 -9.95 15.82 -13.36
C VAL A 217 -11.02 16.87 -13.12
N ILE A 218 -10.73 18.11 -13.51
CA ILE A 218 -11.61 19.26 -13.30
C ILE A 218 -12.90 19.12 -14.12
N ASP A 219 -12.79 18.82 -15.41
CA ASP A 219 -13.93 18.60 -16.30
C ASP A 219 -14.82 17.45 -15.81
N TRP A 220 -14.20 16.39 -15.28
CA TRP A 220 -14.94 15.27 -14.72
C TRP A 220 -15.70 15.65 -13.46
N ARG A 221 -15.08 16.39 -12.53
CA ARG A 221 -15.74 16.93 -11.33
C ARG A 221 -16.93 17.81 -11.72
N ASP A 222 -16.74 18.71 -12.67
CA ASP A 222 -17.76 19.69 -13.05
C ASP A 222 -18.91 19.03 -13.81
N TYR A 223 -18.61 18.03 -14.64
CA TYR A 223 -19.62 17.15 -15.23
C TYR A 223 -20.44 16.39 -14.17
N LEU A 224 -19.81 15.82 -13.14
CA LEU A 224 -20.55 15.16 -12.06
C LEU A 224 -21.52 16.12 -11.36
N ARG A 225 -21.08 17.36 -11.09
CA ARG A 225 -21.93 18.41 -10.52
C ARG A 225 -23.10 18.76 -11.46
N SER A 226 -22.85 18.88 -12.76
CA SER A 226 -23.89 19.21 -13.75
C SER A 226 -25.00 18.16 -13.84
N ILE A 227 -24.70 16.90 -13.53
CA ILE A 227 -25.68 15.80 -13.48
C ILE A 227 -26.21 15.52 -12.05
N GLY A 228 -26.01 16.47 -11.13
CA GLY A 228 -26.63 16.47 -9.80
C GLY A 228 -25.89 15.66 -8.73
N PHE A 229 -24.58 15.40 -8.87
CA PHE A 229 -23.79 14.87 -7.76
C PHE A 229 -23.56 15.94 -6.68
N SER A 230 -23.64 15.52 -5.43
CA SER A 230 -23.39 16.34 -4.24
C SER A 230 -21.96 16.20 -3.76
N GLU A 231 -21.52 17.14 -2.93
CA GLU A 231 -20.17 17.17 -2.35
C GLU A 231 -19.81 15.91 -1.54
N SER A 232 -20.80 15.16 -1.05
CA SER A 232 -20.57 13.90 -0.33
C SER A 232 -20.49 12.65 -1.22
N ASP A 233 -20.77 12.80 -2.51
CA ASP A 233 -20.74 11.71 -3.48
C ASP A 233 -19.28 11.39 -3.92
N PRO A 234 -19.03 10.16 -4.39
CA PRO A 234 -17.70 9.74 -4.86
C PRO A 234 -17.26 10.56 -6.07
N LEU A 235 -16.00 11.00 -6.09
CA LEU A 235 -15.40 11.62 -7.29
C LEU A 235 -15.24 10.58 -8.40
N PHE A 236 -15.03 9.30 -8.07
CA PHE A 236 -15.00 8.21 -9.05
C PHE A 236 -16.12 7.19 -8.80
N PRO A 237 -17.35 7.50 -9.24
CA PRO A 237 -18.50 6.64 -9.06
C PRO A 237 -18.42 5.33 -9.86
N LYS A 238 -19.22 4.36 -9.43
CA LYS A 238 -19.50 3.18 -10.26
C LYS A 238 -20.24 3.58 -11.54
N VAL A 239 -19.81 3.02 -12.66
CA VAL A 239 -20.48 3.15 -13.96
C VAL A 239 -20.85 1.74 -14.40
N ASP A 240 -22.14 1.46 -14.46
CA ASP A 240 -22.69 0.18 -14.87
C ASP A 240 -23.10 0.26 -16.35
N ASN A 241 -22.78 -0.78 -17.13
CA ASN A 241 -23.36 -0.99 -18.45
C ASN A 241 -24.64 -1.83 -18.27
N ARG A 242 -25.78 -1.35 -18.75
CA ARG A 242 -27.07 -2.06 -18.70
C ARG A 242 -27.81 -1.88 -20.02
N PHE A 243 -28.63 -2.84 -20.40
CA PHE A 243 -29.54 -2.63 -21.52
C PHE A 243 -30.72 -1.76 -21.07
N GLY A 244 -31.01 -0.71 -21.83
CA GLY A 244 -32.14 0.19 -21.60
C GLY A 244 -33.46 -0.39 -22.11
N THR A 245 -34.54 0.40 -22.05
CA THR A 245 -35.89 -0.02 -22.51
C THR A 245 -35.94 -0.30 -24.02
N LYS A 246 -35.04 0.30 -24.80
CA LYS A 246 -34.85 0.04 -26.23
C LYS A 246 -33.92 -1.16 -26.52
N ASN A 247 -33.53 -1.91 -25.50
CA ASN A 247 -32.55 -3.00 -25.57
C ASN A 247 -31.18 -2.58 -26.13
N LEU A 248 -30.82 -1.31 -25.97
CA LEU A 248 -29.50 -0.76 -26.32
C LEU A 248 -28.63 -0.68 -25.07
N LEU A 249 -27.31 -0.85 -25.23
CA LEU A 249 -26.37 -0.74 -24.12
C LEU A 249 -26.24 0.72 -23.67
N GLU A 250 -26.72 1.01 -22.47
CA GLU A 250 -26.68 2.31 -21.82
C GLU A 250 -25.70 2.29 -20.63
N GLN A 251 -24.97 3.39 -20.46
CA GLN A 251 -24.15 3.59 -19.26
C GLN A 251 -24.97 4.34 -18.23
N LYS A 252 -24.97 3.85 -16.98
CA LYS A 252 -25.57 4.55 -15.85
C LYS A 252 -24.53 4.79 -14.77
N ILE A 253 -24.29 6.06 -14.48
CA ILE A 253 -23.47 6.49 -13.35
C ILE A 253 -24.29 6.34 -12.06
N LYS A 254 -23.72 5.69 -11.05
CA LYS A 254 -24.33 5.54 -9.73
C LYS A 254 -23.52 6.29 -8.69
N LYS A 255 -24.20 6.95 -7.74
CA LYS A 255 -23.60 7.66 -6.59
C LYS A 255 -23.01 6.70 -5.54
N GLU A 256 -22.32 5.66 -5.98
CA GLU A 256 -21.75 4.60 -5.17
C GLU A 256 -20.24 4.50 -5.42
N ILE A 257 -19.47 4.27 -4.35
CA ILE A 257 -18.03 4.01 -4.46
C ILE A 257 -17.76 2.71 -5.22
N ILE A 258 -16.65 2.66 -5.93
CA ILE A 258 -16.08 1.39 -6.38
C ILE A 258 -15.67 0.60 -5.13
N LYS A 259 -16.17 -0.63 -4.98
CA LYS A 259 -15.95 -1.44 -3.75
C LYS A 259 -14.58 -2.10 -3.68
N SER A 260 -13.99 -2.42 -4.84
CA SER A 260 -12.74 -3.20 -4.93
C SER A 260 -11.59 -2.37 -5.47
N ASP A 261 -10.47 -2.36 -4.75
CA ASP A 261 -9.20 -1.80 -5.24
C ASP A 261 -8.75 -2.49 -6.54
N THR A 262 -9.12 -3.77 -6.75
CA THR A 262 -8.79 -4.52 -7.97
C THR A 262 -9.45 -3.91 -9.21
N THR A 263 -10.68 -3.40 -9.08
CA THR A 263 -11.36 -2.72 -10.19
C THR A 263 -10.57 -1.50 -10.64
N ILE A 264 -10.03 -0.71 -9.70
CA ILE A 264 -9.17 0.42 -10.03
C ILE A 264 -7.86 -0.07 -10.63
N ARG A 265 -7.19 -1.05 -10.02
CA ARG A 265 -5.94 -1.62 -10.58
C ARG A 265 -6.11 -2.09 -12.03
N ASN A 266 -7.27 -2.63 -12.39
CA ASN A 266 -7.59 -3.04 -13.76
C ASN A 266 -7.71 -1.85 -14.72
N VAL A 267 -8.21 -0.69 -14.28
CA VAL A 267 -8.20 0.55 -15.08
C VAL A 267 -6.77 0.95 -15.43
N PHE A 268 -5.88 0.98 -14.44
CA PHE A 268 -4.45 1.27 -14.67
C PHE A 268 -3.81 0.22 -15.58
N LYS A 269 -4.06 -1.06 -15.31
CA LYS A 269 -3.53 -2.16 -16.14
C LYS A 269 -3.93 -2.01 -17.61
N LYS A 270 -5.22 -1.75 -17.85
CA LYS A 270 -5.73 -1.52 -19.21
C LYS A 270 -5.06 -0.32 -19.87
N ALA A 271 -5.03 0.83 -19.19
CA ALA A 271 -4.46 2.07 -19.73
C ALA A 271 -2.99 1.91 -20.16
N PHE A 272 -2.15 1.33 -19.29
CA PHE A 272 -0.72 1.18 -19.59
C PHE A 272 -0.45 0.12 -20.67
N ILE A 273 -1.19 -0.99 -20.69
CA ILE A 273 -1.06 -2.01 -21.74
C ILE A 273 -1.48 -1.43 -23.10
N GLU A 274 -2.60 -0.71 -23.17
CA GLU A 274 -3.06 -0.07 -24.41
C GLU A 274 -2.11 1.04 -24.88
N ALA A 275 -1.36 1.66 -23.97
CA ALA A 275 -0.28 2.59 -24.29
C ALA A 275 1.04 1.92 -24.73
N GLY A 276 1.13 0.59 -24.70
CA GLY A 276 2.32 -0.15 -25.10
C GLY A 276 3.38 -0.28 -23.99
N PHE A 277 3.00 -0.08 -22.73
CA PHE A 277 3.91 -0.17 -21.58
C PHE A 277 3.62 -1.39 -20.70
N GLU A 278 4.64 -1.88 -20.00
CA GLU A 278 4.50 -2.91 -18.96
C GLU A 278 3.59 -2.42 -17.84
N TYR A 279 2.73 -3.31 -17.32
CA TYR A 279 1.92 -2.97 -16.16
C TYR A 279 2.73 -3.01 -14.87
N ILE A 280 2.88 -1.84 -14.25
CA ILE A 280 3.44 -1.61 -12.93
C ILE A 280 2.29 -1.13 -12.04
N ARG A 281 2.24 -1.64 -10.81
CA ARG A 281 1.15 -1.37 -9.87
C ARG A 281 1.02 0.14 -9.60
N PRO A 282 -0.19 0.70 -9.39
CA PRO A 282 -0.40 2.15 -9.20
C PRO A 282 0.41 2.81 -8.07
N HIS A 283 0.93 2.01 -7.12
CA HIS A 283 1.83 2.49 -6.09
C HIS A 283 3.15 3.06 -6.67
N SER A 284 3.55 2.64 -7.87
CA SER A 284 4.77 3.12 -8.54
C SER A 284 4.76 4.61 -8.85
N PHE A 285 3.59 5.23 -9.00
CA PHE A 285 3.47 6.68 -9.19
C PHE A 285 4.08 7.47 -8.03
N ARG A 286 3.98 6.91 -6.81
CA ARG A 286 4.62 7.49 -5.62
C ARG A 286 6.13 7.35 -5.69
N SER A 287 6.62 6.23 -6.23
CA SER A 287 8.05 6.01 -6.48
C SER A 287 8.58 6.99 -7.54
N THR A 288 7.83 7.21 -8.63
CA THR A 288 8.17 8.20 -9.66
C THR A 288 8.34 9.60 -9.06
N LEU A 289 7.35 10.05 -8.28
CA LEU A 289 7.43 11.36 -7.62
C LEU A 289 8.56 11.44 -6.60
N ALA A 290 8.74 10.41 -5.78
CA ALA A 290 9.77 10.42 -4.74
C ALA A 290 11.19 10.37 -5.32
N ARG A 291 11.42 9.63 -6.40
CA ARG A 291 12.70 9.61 -7.13
C ARG A 291 12.97 10.97 -7.78
N TYR A 292 11.97 11.55 -8.44
CA TYR A 292 12.09 12.91 -8.97
C TYR A 292 12.43 13.91 -7.87
N ALA A 293 11.75 13.87 -6.73
CA ALA A 293 11.96 14.81 -5.63
C ALA A 293 13.38 14.76 -5.02
N GLN A 294 14.10 13.64 -5.15
CA GLN A 294 15.47 13.51 -4.66
C GLN A 294 16.50 14.27 -5.49
N THR A 295 16.20 14.50 -6.77
CA THR A 295 17.05 15.30 -7.66
C THR A 295 16.71 16.79 -7.60
N GLN A 296 15.76 17.17 -6.73
CA GLN A 296 15.32 18.55 -6.53
C GLN A 296 15.83 19.11 -5.19
N SER A 297 15.35 20.30 -4.82
CA SER A 297 15.71 20.94 -3.56
C SER A 297 15.23 20.16 -2.31
N PRO A 298 15.93 20.26 -1.17
CA PRO A 298 15.47 19.68 0.10
C PRO A 298 14.08 20.16 0.52
N ALA A 299 13.73 21.41 0.21
CA ALA A 299 12.40 21.97 0.47
C ALA A 299 11.32 21.24 -0.36
N PHE A 300 11.58 20.98 -1.64
CA PHE A 300 10.67 20.22 -2.49
C PHE A 300 10.54 18.77 -2.01
N LEU A 301 11.65 18.11 -1.63
CA LEU A 301 11.62 16.77 -1.06
C LEU A 301 10.79 16.70 0.22
N ASN A 302 10.89 17.71 1.10
CA ASN A 302 10.07 17.78 2.32
C ASN A 302 8.58 18.02 1.99
N ALA A 303 8.26 18.84 1.00
CA ALA A 303 6.88 19.03 0.53
C ALA A 303 6.30 17.72 -0.03
N VAL A 304 7.07 16.98 -0.83
CA VAL A 304 6.68 15.66 -1.35
C VAL A 304 6.48 14.66 -0.21
N ARG A 305 7.35 14.63 0.80
CA ARG A 305 7.15 13.81 2.01
C ARG A 305 5.80 14.09 2.66
N GLN A 306 5.40 15.36 2.79
CA GLN A 306 4.10 15.75 3.34
C GLN A 306 2.93 15.30 2.45
N ASN A 307 3.00 15.53 1.13
CA ASN A 307 2.02 15.05 0.15
C ASN A 307 1.82 13.52 0.24
N LEU A 308 2.93 12.78 0.42
CA LEU A 308 2.94 11.33 0.57
C LEU A 308 2.45 10.87 1.97
N GLY A 309 2.42 11.76 2.97
CA GLY A 309 2.02 11.48 4.34
C GLY A 309 3.01 10.59 5.09
N HIS A 310 4.31 10.76 4.84
CA HIS A 310 5.39 10.08 5.54
C HIS A 310 5.84 10.89 6.77
N GLU A 311 6.11 10.22 7.90
CA GLU A 311 6.50 10.90 9.15
C GLU A 311 7.92 11.45 9.07
N SER A 312 8.86 10.64 8.57
CA SER A 312 10.26 11.02 8.44
C SER A 312 10.69 11.10 6.98
N ILE A 313 11.73 11.89 6.73
CA ILE A 313 12.45 11.90 5.45
C ILE A 313 13.04 10.52 5.16
N ASP A 314 13.52 9.81 6.20
CA ASP A 314 14.02 8.43 6.06
C ASP A 314 12.98 7.50 5.47
N THR A 315 11.69 7.68 5.78
CA THR A 315 10.64 6.87 5.18
C THR A 315 10.57 7.10 3.66
N THR A 316 10.79 8.33 3.20
CA THR A 316 10.84 8.68 1.77
C THR A 316 12.13 8.19 1.11
N LEU A 317 13.30 8.47 1.71
CA LEU A 317 14.60 8.08 1.17
C LEU A 317 14.82 6.57 1.24
N SER A 318 14.50 5.92 2.35
CA SER A 318 14.64 4.47 2.45
C SER A 318 13.68 3.77 1.48
N SER A 319 12.44 4.26 1.31
CA SER A 319 11.43 3.58 0.48
C SER A 319 11.58 3.82 -1.01
N TYR A 320 12.20 4.93 -1.41
CA TYR A 320 12.22 5.37 -2.80
C TYR A 320 13.57 5.93 -3.26
N GLY A 321 14.59 5.93 -2.40
CA GLY A 321 15.82 6.71 -2.56
C GLY A 321 17.11 5.93 -2.67
N HIS A 322 17.01 4.68 -3.11
CA HIS A 322 18.14 4.11 -3.84
C HIS A 322 18.17 4.73 -5.23
N LEU A 323 19.16 5.61 -5.44
CA LEU A 323 19.54 6.08 -6.77
C LEU A 323 19.95 4.87 -7.61
N SER A 324 19.73 4.94 -8.93
CA SER A 324 20.43 4.00 -9.82
C SER A 324 21.93 4.29 -9.75
N VAL A 325 22.75 3.31 -10.11
CA VAL A 325 24.21 3.53 -10.17
C VAL A 325 24.52 4.66 -11.15
N ASP A 326 23.80 4.76 -12.26
CA ASP A 326 23.96 5.82 -13.25
C ASP A 326 23.60 7.20 -12.67
N ASP A 327 22.45 7.33 -12.00
CA ASP A 327 22.06 8.59 -11.32
C ASP A 327 23.08 8.97 -10.23
N GLN A 328 23.59 7.98 -9.49
CA GLN A 328 24.61 8.19 -8.47
C GLN A 328 25.91 8.70 -9.10
N ILE A 329 26.37 8.09 -10.20
CA ILE A 329 27.55 8.51 -10.94
C ILE A 329 27.37 9.92 -11.48
N GLU A 330 26.23 10.21 -12.11
CA GLU A 330 25.93 11.52 -12.69
C GLU A 330 25.93 12.60 -11.59
N ILE A 331 25.21 12.38 -10.49
CA ILE A 331 25.14 13.33 -9.37
C ILE A 331 26.53 13.56 -8.78
N ILE A 332 27.30 12.50 -8.49
CA ILE A 332 28.66 12.65 -7.93
C ILE A 332 29.57 13.39 -8.91
N SER A 333 29.50 13.05 -10.21
CA SER A 333 30.34 13.65 -11.24
C SER A 333 29.98 15.10 -11.55
N SER A 334 28.74 15.51 -11.26
CA SER A 334 28.27 16.89 -11.44
C SER A 334 28.79 17.87 -10.38
N VAL A 335 29.26 17.36 -9.24
CA VAL A 335 29.81 18.19 -8.15
C VAL A 335 31.23 18.61 -8.50
N LYS A 336 31.41 19.87 -8.88
CA LYS A 336 32.74 20.48 -8.96
C LYS A 336 33.26 20.71 -7.54
N LEU A 337 34.24 19.92 -7.13
CA LEU A 337 35.03 20.20 -5.93
C LEU A 337 35.89 21.44 -6.23
N HIS A 338 35.44 22.62 -5.83
CA HIS A 338 36.30 23.80 -5.74
C HIS A 338 37.05 23.75 -4.41
N ASN A 339 38.38 23.93 -4.47
CA ASN A 339 39.39 23.80 -3.40
C ASN A 339 40.10 22.45 -3.27
N ILE A 340 40.60 21.90 -4.38
CA ILE A 340 41.89 21.20 -4.33
C ILE A 340 42.89 22.14 -4.99
N GLU A 341 43.24 23.22 -4.27
CA GLU A 341 44.34 24.07 -4.71
C GLU A 341 45.63 23.23 -4.67
N GLN A 342 46.31 23.28 -5.80
CA GLN A 342 47.64 22.75 -6.00
C GLN A 342 48.55 23.37 -4.93
N GLU A 343 49.11 22.55 -4.04
CA GLU A 343 50.30 22.94 -3.29
C GLU A 343 51.38 23.33 -4.31
N LYS A 344 51.58 24.64 -4.47
CA LYS A 344 52.78 25.14 -5.12
C LYS A 344 53.97 24.67 -4.27
N PRO A 345 55.02 24.09 -4.86
CA PRO A 345 56.22 23.77 -4.11
C PRO A 345 56.80 25.08 -3.56
N TYR A 346 57.03 25.14 -2.26
CA TYR A 346 57.81 26.21 -1.65
C TYR A 346 59.25 26.09 -2.19
N ASN A 347 59.71 27.16 -2.84
CA ASN A 347 61.11 27.36 -3.24
C ASN A 347 62.03 27.40 -2.02
#